data_AF-A0A6V7M179-F1
#
_entry.id   AF-A0A6V7M179-F1
#
_cell.length_a   1.000
_cell.length_b   1.000
_cell.length_c   1.000
_cell.angle_alpha   90.00
_cell.angle_beta   90.00
_cell.angle_gamma   90.00
#
_symmetry.space_group_name_H-M   'P 1'
#
loop_
_entity.id
_entity.type
_entity.pdbx_description
1 polymer ?
#
loop_
_entity_poly.entity_id
_entity_poly.type
_entity_poly.pdbx_seq_one_letter_code
_entity_poly.pdbx_strand_id
1 'polypeptide(L)' 'SEKLCQDIYAMDWTSLSTKTKRSLILIISRAQKPLKFTSGYILTLSIESFNS' A
#
# COMPACT_ATOMS: atom_id res chain seq x y z
N SER A 1 -0.82 5.64 0.23
CA SER A 1 -0.73 4.39 1.03
C SER A 1 0.63 3.71 0.91
N GLU A 2 1.49 4.07 -0.05
CA GLU A 2 2.81 3.47 -0.26
C GLU A 2 3.77 3.62 0.93
N LYS A 3 3.87 4.82 1.51
CA LYS A 3 4.71 5.10 2.68
C LYS A 3 4.44 4.18 3.87
N LEU A 4 3.17 3.92 4.19
CA LEU A 4 2.77 3.00 5.27
C LEU A 4 3.30 1.58 5.04
N CYS A 5 3.25 1.09 3.80
CA CYS A 5 3.73 -0.25 3.47
C CYS A 5 5.26 -0.31 3.61
N GLN A 6 5.96 0.76 3.24
CA GLN A 6 7.40 0.90 3.39
C GLN A 6 7.84 0.93 4.87
N ASP A 7 7.16 1.73 5.70
CA ASP A 7 7.41 1.79 7.15
C ASP A 7 7.15 0.43 7.83
N ILE A 8 6.07 -0.29 7.44
CA ILE A 8 5.80 -1.64 7.95
C ILE A 8 6.80 -2.66 7.43
N TYR A 9 7.36 -2.48 6.23
CA TYR A 9 8.40 -3.37 5.72
C TYR A 9 9.73 -3.15 6.43
N ALA A 10 10.07 -1.89 6.77
CA ALA A 10 11.34 -1.52 7.38
C ALA A 10 11.44 -1.75 8.90
N MET A 11 10.32 -2.01 9.60
CA MET A 11 10.35 -2.31 11.04
C MET A 11 10.93 -3.70 11.35
N ASP A 12 11.31 -3.94 12.61
CA ASP A 12 11.81 -5.24 13.04
C ASP A 12 10.67 -6.28 13.20
N TRP A 13 10.58 -7.20 12.24
CA TRP A 13 9.62 -8.30 12.23
C TRP A 13 9.98 -9.43 13.21
N THR A 14 11.23 -9.54 13.64
CA THR A 14 11.69 -10.66 14.47
C THR A 14 11.13 -10.57 15.88
N SER A 15 11.04 -9.35 16.43
CA SER A 15 10.44 -9.07 17.73
C SER A 15 8.91 -9.20 17.77
N LEU A 16 8.22 -9.32 16.63
CA LEU A 16 6.76 -9.37 16.58
C LEU A 16 6.21 -10.78 16.78
N SER A 17 5.04 -10.87 17.41
CA SER A 17 4.28 -12.13 17.47
C SER A 17 3.73 -12.54 16.10
N THR A 18 3.56 -13.84 15.86
CA THR A 18 2.96 -14.37 14.62
C THR A 18 1.57 -13.78 14.33
N LYS A 19 0.80 -13.49 15.38
CA LYS A 19 -0.53 -12.86 15.27
C LYS A 19 -0.42 -11.44 14.71
N THR A 20 0.54 -10.66 15.21
CA THR A 20 0.80 -9.28 14.75
C THR A 20 1.28 -9.28 13.30
N LYS A 21 2.22 -10.16 12.93
CA LYS A 21 2.71 -10.28 11.55
C LYS A 21 1.57 -10.56 10.55
N ARG A 22 0.68 -11.50 10.88
CA ARG A 22 -0.51 -11.80 10.05
C ARG A 22 -1.44 -10.60 9.90
N SER A 23 -1.66 -9.86 10.98
CA SER A 23 -2.50 -8.65 10.94
C SER A 23 -1.88 -7.55 10.06
N LEU A 24 -0.56 -7.32 10.17
CA LEU A 24 0.17 -6.35 9.35
C LEU A 24 0.12 -6.73 7.86
N ILE A 25 0.30 -8.00 7.51
CA ILE A 25 0.18 -8.48 6.13
C ILE A 25 -1.22 -8.21 5.56
N LEU A 26 -2.28 -8.45 6.35
CA LEU A 26 -3.65 -8.14 5.94
C LEU A 26 -3.86 -6.63 5.73
N ILE A 27 -3.29 -5.79 6.61
CA ILE A 27 -3.36 -4.34 6.50
C ILE A 27 -2.64 -3.86 5.23
N ILE A 28 -1.40 -4.31 5.01
CA ILE A 28 -0.63 -4.00 3.80
C ILE A 28 -1.40 -4.46 2.56
N SER A 29 -1.91 -5.70 2.53
CA SER A 29 -2.68 -6.23 1.39
C SER A 29 -3.93 -5.39 1.08
N ARG A 30 -4.59 -4.84 2.11
CA ARG A 30 -5.76 -3.95 1.94
C ARG A 30 -5.36 -2.53 1.55
N ALA A 31 -4.23 -2.02 2.05
CA ALA A 31 -3.71 -0.69 1.74
C ALA A 31 -3.00 -0.60 0.38
N GLN A 32 -2.47 -1.74 -0.10
CA GLN A 32 -1.88 -1.92 -1.43
C GLN A 32 -2.92 -2.10 -2.52
N LYS A 33 -4.19 -2.42 -2.19
CA LYS A 33 -5.25 -2.18 -3.16
C LYS A 33 -5.23 -0.68 -3.41
N PRO A 34 -4.86 -0.23 -4.62
CA PRO A 34 -4.98 1.19 -4.89
C PRO A 34 -6.43 1.51 -4.62
N LEU A 35 -6.66 2.65 -3.96
CA LEU A 35 -7.94 3.33 -3.98
C LEU A 35 -8.19 3.78 -5.44
N LYS A 36 -8.16 2.83 -6.39
CA LYS A 36 -8.74 2.95 -7.71
C LYS A 36 -10.20 3.11 -7.38
N PHE A 37 -10.64 4.36 -7.27
CA PHE A 37 -12.03 4.69 -7.48
C PHE A 37 -12.36 4.11 -8.85
N THR A 38 -12.89 2.88 -8.88
CA THR A 38 -13.47 2.26 -10.06
C THR A 38 -14.81 2.92 -10.33
N SER A 39 -14.82 4.26 -10.40
CA SER A 39 -15.89 5.05 -10.99
C SER A 39 -15.40 5.41 -12.39
N GLY A 40 -15.47 4.44 -13.31
CA GLY A 40 -15.44 4.63 -14.76
C GLY A 40 -14.24 5.32 -15.43
N TYR A 41 -13.29 5.88 -14.69
CA TYR A 41 -12.19 6.67 -15.25
C TYR A 41 -10.89 6.18 -14.63
N ILE A 42 -10.21 5.29 -15.35
CA ILE A 42 -8.80 5.00 -15.14
C ILE A 42 -8.05 6.26 -15.58
N LEU A 43 -8.13 7.33 -14.79
CA LEU A 43 -7.07 8.33 -14.69
C LEU A 43 -5.95 7.67 -13.89
N THR A 44 -5.35 6.62 -14.45
CA THR A 44 -3.90 6.49 -14.36
C THR A 44 -3.36 7.58 -15.28
N LEU A 45 -3.64 8.84 -14.91
CA LEU A 45 -2.85 9.95 -15.36
C LEU A 45 -1.46 9.55 -14.88
N SER A 46 -0.67 9.09 -15.83
CA SER A 46 0.68 9.54 -15.95
C SER A 46 0.70 11.03 -15.61
N ILE A 47 0.79 11.34 -14.31
CA ILE A 47 1.21 12.63 -13.78
C ILE A 47 2.55 13.02 -14.42
N GLU A 48 3.25 12.01 -14.92
CA GLU A 48 4.40 12.00 -15.81
C GLU A 48 4.10 12.54 -17.23
N SER A 49 2.92 12.27 -17.82
CA SER A 49 2.51 12.78 -19.15
C SER A 49 1.81 14.14 -19.10
N PHE A 50 1.27 14.57 -17.95
CA PHE A 50 0.66 15.90 -17.82
C PHE A 50 1.71 17.03 -17.69
N ASN A 51 2.97 16.69 -17.38
CA ASN A 51 4.10 17.62 -17.35
C ASN A 51 4.88 17.68 -18.68
N SER A 52 4.21 17.45 -19.81
CA SER A 52 4.75 17.74 -21.15
C SER A 52 4.14 19.01 -21.72
#